data_AF-A0A9E2D4T9-F1
#
_entry.id   AF-A0A9E2D4T9-F1
#
_cell.length_a   1.000
_cell.length_b   1.000
_cell.length_c   1.000
_cell.angle_alpha   90.00
_cell.angle_beta   90.00
_cell.angle_gamma   90.00
#
_symmetry.space_group_name_H-M   'P 1'
#
loop_
_entity.id
_entity.type
_entity.pdbx_description
1 polymer ?
#
loop_
_entity_poly.entity_id
_entity_poly.type
_entity_poly.pdbx_seq_one_letter_code
_entity_poly.pdbx_strand_id
1 'polypeptide(L)' 'MGLIGRANRTKFRDQVLQPLLDAGLIEMTIPDKPTSSKLKYGLTENGKQFLKQMDAEAEK' A
#
# COMPACT_ATOMS: atom_id res chain seq x y z
N MET A 1 9.68 5.19 -19.96
CA MET A 1 9.79 6.39 -19.10
C MET A 1 9.22 6.06 -17.72
N GLY A 2 10.05 5.57 -16.79
CA GLY A 2 9.64 5.22 -15.43
C GLY A 2 10.42 6.08 -14.45
N LEU A 3 9.80 7.17 -14.00
CA LEU A 3 10.39 8.09 -13.03
C LEU A 3 10.45 7.32 -11.70
N ILE A 4 11.64 7.25 -11.09
CA ILE A 4 12.02 6.46 -9.90
C ILE A 4 12.59 5.07 -10.25
N GLY A 5 13.88 5.07 -10.60
CA GLY A 5 14.71 3.87 -10.70
C GLY A 5 14.98 3.22 -9.34
N ARG A 6 13.95 2.67 -8.69
CA ARG A 6 14.13 1.67 -7.63
C ARG A 6 13.74 0.31 -8.20
N ALA A 7 14.74 -0.39 -8.75
CA ALA A 7 14.63 -1.76 -9.23
C ALA A 7 14.25 -2.80 -8.13
N ASN A 8 14.10 -2.37 -6.87
CA ASN A 8 13.82 -3.25 -5.73
C ASN A 8 12.33 -3.28 -5.36
N ARG A 9 11.53 -3.92 -6.22
CA ARG A 9 10.10 -4.18 -5.99
C ARG A 9 9.83 -4.89 -4.64
N THR A 10 10.79 -5.72 -4.21
CA THR A 10 10.74 -6.47 -2.95
C THR A 10 10.84 -5.57 -1.71
N LYS A 11 11.75 -4.58 -1.72
CA LYS A 11 11.94 -3.67 -0.57
C LYS A 11 10.72 -2.78 -0.37
N PHE A 12 10.10 -2.30 -1.44
CA PHE A 12 8.88 -1.50 -1.34
C PHE A 12 7.72 -2.29 -0.73
N ARG A 13 7.55 -3.56 -1.12
CA ARG A 13 6.51 -4.40 -0.55
C ARG A 13 6.71 -4.65 0.94
N ASP A 14 7.94 -4.96 1.33
CA ASP A 14 8.29 -5.28 2.72
C ASP A 14 8.23 -4.03 3.62
N GLN A 15 8.76 -2.91 3.15
CA GLN A 15 8.86 -1.68 3.96
C GLN A 15 7.62 -0.79 3.93
N VAL A 16 6.77 -0.90 2.90
CA VAL A 16 5.60 -0.03 2.74
C VAL A 16 4.31 -0.84 2.79
N LEU A 17 4.18 -1.88 1.98
CA LEU A 17 2.91 -2.62 1.91
C LEU A 17 2.68 -3.49 3.16
N GLN A 18 3.71 -4.13 3.68
CA GLN A 18 3.61 -4.97 4.88
C GLN A 18 3.12 -4.22 6.13
N PRO A 19 3.69 -3.06 6.52
CA PRO A 19 3.16 -2.32 7.66
C PRO A 19 1.75 -1.75 7.41
N LEU A 20 1.39 -1.41 6.16
CA LEU A 20 0.03 -0.98 5.84
C LEU A 20 -1.00 -2.12 5.92
N LEU A 21 -0.60 -3.33 5.55
CA LEU A 21 -1.39 -4.56 5.73
C LEU A 21 -1.55 -4.90 7.21
N ASP A 22 -0.46 -4.81 7.98
CA ASP A 22 -0.45 -5.08 9.42
C ASP A 22 -1.33 -4.06 10.18
N ALA A 23 -1.26 -2.78 9.79
CA ALA A 23 -2.12 -1.73 10.31
C ALA A 23 -3.59 -1.84 9.83
N GLY A 24 -3.93 -2.80 8.97
CA GLY A 24 -5.29 -3.00 8.46
C GLY A 24 -5.80 -1.87 7.57
N LEU A 25 -4.90 -1.06 7.01
CA LEU A 25 -5.23 0.10 6.15
C LEU A 25 -5.46 -0.33 4.70
N ILE A 26 -4.78 -1.40 4.26
CA ILE A 26 -4.95 -1.97 2.93
C ILE A 26 -5.23 -3.46 3.03
N GLU A 27 -5.98 -4.00 2.07
CA GLU A 27 -6.26 -5.43 1.94
C GLU A 27 -5.88 -5.95 0.55
N MET A 28 -5.46 -7.21 0.50
CA MET A 28 -5.22 -7.91 -0.76
C MET A 28 -6.54 -8.36 -1.36
N THR A 29 -6.82 -7.96 -2.61
CA THR A 29 -8.02 -8.44 -3.30
C THR A 29 -7.94 -9.93 -3.66
N ILE A 30 -6.72 -10.49 -3.72
CA ILE A 30 -6.48 -11.90 -4.07
C ILE A 30 -5.45 -12.48 -3.10
N PRO A 31 -5.87 -12.97 -1.92
CA PRO A 31 -4.94 -13.57 -0.95
C PRO A 31 -4.32 -14.88 -1.46
N ASP A 32 -4.97 -15.55 -2.42
CA ASP A 32 -4.56 -16.85 -2.97
C ASP A 32 -3.20 -16.80 -3.71
N LYS A 33 -2.83 -15.65 -4.29
CA LYS A 33 -1.60 -15.53 -5.11
C LYS A 33 -0.81 -14.27 -4.78
N PRO A 34 -0.03 -14.27 -3.69
CA PRO A 34 0.74 -13.10 -3.26
C PRO A 34 1.80 -12.68 -4.27
N THR A 35 2.30 -13.58 -5.13
CA THR A 35 3.35 -13.29 -6.13
C THR A 35 2.80 -12.94 -7.51
N SER A 36 1.48 -12.96 -7.70
CA SER A 36 0.89 -12.69 -9.01
C SER A 36 1.01 -11.21 -9.38
N SER A 37 1.45 -10.92 -10.60
CA SER A 37 1.46 -9.56 -11.15
C SER A 37 0.07 -8.92 -11.25
N LYS A 38 -1.00 -9.72 -11.15
CA LYS A 38 -2.40 -9.24 -11.11
C LYS A 38 -2.88 -8.93 -9.70
N LEU A 39 -2.06 -9.16 -8.67
CA LEU A 39 -2.41 -8.82 -7.29
C LEU A 39 -2.59 -7.30 -7.18
N LYS A 40 -3.74 -6.90 -6.68
CA LYS A 40 -4.08 -5.51 -6.37
C LYS A 40 -4.30 -5.36 -4.88
N TYR A 41 -3.95 -4.18 -4.38
CA TYR A 41 -4.23 -3.76 -3.02
C TYR A 41 -5.38 -2.77 -3.06
N GLY A 42 -6.38 -2.96 -2.22
CA GLY A 42 -7.48 -2.03 -2.00
C GLY A 42 -7.32 -1.34 -0.65
N LEU A 43 -7.75 -0.08 -0.56
CA LEU A 43 -7.85 0.61 0.72
C LEU A 43 -9.10 0.14 1.45
N THR A 44 -8.93 -0.16 2.74
CA THR A 44 -10.04 -0.42 3.66
C THR A 44 -10.68 0.89 4.11
N GLU A 45 -11.79 0.81 4.85
CA GLU A 45 -12.39 2.00 5.47
C GLU A 45 -11.41 2.71 6.41
N ASN A 46 -10.63 1.94 7.17
CA ASN A 46 -9.55 2.48 8.01
C ASN A 46 -8.48 3.18 7.17
N GLY A 47 -8.08 2.60 6.03
CA GLY A 47 -7.15 3.23 5.10
C GLY A 47 -7.64 4.57 4.54
N LYS A 48 -8.94 4.66 4.21
CA LYS A 48 -9.54 5.91 3.72
C LYS A 48 -9.59 6.98 4.81
N GLN A 49 -9.94 6.59 6.04
CA GLN A 49 -9.95 7.51 7.16
C GLN A 49 -8.54 8.00 7.51
N PHE A 50 -7.55 7.12 7.47
CA PHE A 50 -6.15 7.47 7.68
C PHE A 50 -5.64 8.45 6.62
N LEU A 51 -5.94 8.21 5.34
CA LEU A 51 -5.61 9.15 4.27
C LEU A 51 -6.27 10.51 4.48
N LYS A 52 -7.52 10.54 4.91
CA LYS A 52 -8.23 11.79 5.22
C LYS A 52 -7.58 12.55 6.39
N GLN A 53 -7.01 11.85 7.36
CA GLN A 53 -6.25 12.47 8.45
C GLN A 53 -4.86 12.95 7.99
N MET A 54 -4.16 12.16 7.17
CA MET A 54 -2.85 12.54 6.63
C MET A 54 -2.92 13.75 5.70
N ASP A 55 -3.94 13.82 4.85
CA ASP A 55 -4.18 14.96 3.96
C ASP A 55 -4.44 16.24 4.76
N ALA A 56 -5.15 16.12 5.89
CA ALA A 56 -5.41 17.23 6.81
C ALA A 56 -4.17 17.65 7.63
N GLU A 57 -3.21 16.76 7.88
CA GLU A 57 -1.95 17.12 8.57
C GLU A 57 -0.87 17.64 7.61
N ALA A 58 -0.91 17.26 6.33
CA ALA A 58 0.06 17.73 5.33
C ALA A 58 -0.15 19.19 4.89
N GLU A 59 -1.33 19.76 5.16
CA GLU A 59 -1.65 21.17 4.88
C GLU A 59 -1.33 22.11 6.08
N LYS A 60 -0.76 21.58 7.17
CA LYS A 60 -0.39 22.34 8.37
C LYS A 60 1.10 22.68 8.42
#